data_AF-A0A5D2JV72-F1
#
_entry.id   AF-A0A5D2JV72-F1
#
_cell.length_a   1.000
_cell.length_b   1.000
_cell.length_c   1.000
_cell.angle_alpha   90.00
_cell.angle_beta   90.00
_cell.angle_gamma   90.00
#
_symmetry.space_group_name_H-M   'P 1'
#
loop_
_entity.id
_entity.type
_entity.pdbx_description
1 polymer ?
#
loop_
_entity_poly.entity_id
_entity_poly.type
_entity_poly.pdbx_seq_one_letter_code
_entity_poly.pdbx_strand_id
1 'polypeptide(L)'
;MSKPVPKVGSRRNGRISALKSARRIPKGVIHVQESFKNTIVTVTDVRGQVISWPSAGTCGFKGTKRGTPFAAQTAARNAIRVVVDQGMQRVEVMIKGSGLRRDAALRAIRRSGILLSFVRDVTPDAT
;
A
#
# COMPACT_ATOMS: atom_id res chain seq x y z
N MET A 1 -15.33 -38.89 22.34
CA MET A 1 -15.36 -37.54 22.96
C MET A 1 -14.18 -36.73 22.41
N SER A 2 -14.40 -35.99 21.33
CA SER A 2 -13.36 -35.18 20.66
C SER A 2 -13.29 -33.78 21.29
N LYS A 3 -12.13 -33.42 21.83
CA LYS A 3 -11.88 -32.07 22.35
C LYS A 3 -11.90 -31.05 21.20
N PRO A 4 -12.58 -29.90 21.32
CA PRO A 4 -12.59 -28.88 20.28
C PRO A 4 -11.23 -28.16 20.23
N VAL A 5 -10.70 -27.98 19.02
CA VAL A 5 -9.47 -27.21 18.74
C VAL A 5 -9.71 -25.73 19.07
N PRO A 6 -8.83 -25.06 19.85
CA PRO A 6 -8.99 -23.65 20.15
C PRO A 6 -8.80 -22.80 18.88
N LYS A 7 -9.82 -22.01 18.53
CA LYS A 7 -9.74 -21.00 17.46
C LYS A 7 -8.64 -20.00 17.82
N VAL A 8 -7.53 -20.03 17.09
CA VAL A 8 -6.46 -19.03 17.17
C VAL A 8 -7.09 -17.65 16.92
N GLY A 9 -7.26 -16.90 18.00
CA GLY A 9 -7.73 -15.53 17.95
C GLY A 9 -6.83 -14.72 17.04
N SER A 10 -7.44 -14.01 16.09
CA SER A 10 -6.77 -13.00 15.29
C SER A 10 -6.04 -12.06 16.25
N ARG A 11 -4.70 -12.12 16.27
CA ARG A 11 -3.86 -11.14 16.93
C ARG A 11 -4.20 -9.79 16.28
N ARG A 12 -5.12 -9.06 16.91
CA ARG A 12 -5.29 -7.63 16.69
C ARG A 12 -3.96 -7.03 17.11
N ASN A 13 -3.02 -6.89 16.17
CA ASN A 13 -1.85 -6.05 16.36
C ASN A 13 -2.42 -4.71 16.81
N GLY A 14 -2.18 -4.37 18.07
CA GLY A 14 -2.59 -3.10 18.64
C GLY A 14 -2.17 -2.02 17.66
N ARG A 15 -3.16 -1.25 17.19
CA ARG A 15 -2.89 0.01 16.51
C ARG A 15 -2.31 0.93 17.56
N ILE A 16 -1.02 0.78 17.84
CA ILE A 16 -0.24 1.77 18.56
C ILE A 16 -0.36 3.04 17.71
N SER A 17 -0.81 4.10 18.39
CA SER A 17 -1.01 5.48 17.93
C SER A 17 -2.40 5.87 17.42
N ALA A 18 -3.38 5.85 18.33
CA ALA A 18 -4.16 7.07 18.54
C ALA A 18 -3.23 8.14 19.16
N LEU A 19 -3.37 9.40 18.76
CA LEU A 19 -2.51 10.57 19.06
C LEU A 19 -1.24 10.73 18.22
N LYS A 20 -1.45 11.07 16.94
CA LYS A 20 -0.74 12.20 16.32
C LYS A 20 -1.77 12.89 15.46
N SER A 21 -2.06 14.16 15.75
CA SER A 21 -2.94 15.02 14.96
C SER A 21 -2.75 14.71 13.49
N ALA A 22 -3.80 14.20 12.82
CA ALA A 22 -3.72 13.83 11.42
C ALA A 22 -3.27 15.08 10.65
N ARG A 23 -2.00 15.13 10.29
CA ARG A 23 -1.44 16.25 9.55
C ARG A 23 -2.13 16.21 8.21
N ARG A 24 -2.99 17.20 7.97
CA ARG A 24 -3.66 17.37 6.68
C ARG A 24 -2.59 17.75 5.66
N ILE A 25 -2.13 16.75 4.93
CA ILE A 25 -1.09 16.91 3.93
C ILE A 25 -1.82 16.99 2.58
N PRO A 26 -1.81 18.12 1.88
CA PRO A 26 -2.56 18.28 0.63
C PRO A 26 -1.90 17.56 -0.57
N LYS A 27 -0.57 17.36 -0.50
CA LYS A 27 0.24 16.73 -1.56
C LYS A 27 1.09 15.61 -0.98
N GLY A 28 1.07 14.43 -1.58
CA GLY A 28 1.87 13.29 -1.13
C GLY A 28 2.48 12.49 -2.26
N VAL A 29 3.33 11.54 -1.90
CA VAL A 29 3.96 10.60 -2.82
C VAL A 29 3.56 9.18 -2.42
N ILE A 30 3.12 8.39 -3.39
CA ILE A 30 2.88 6.95 -3.24
C ILE A 30 4.02 6.21 -3.91
N HIS A 31 4.79 5.49 -3.11
CA HIS A 31 5.81 4.58 -3.58
C HIS A 31 5.24 3.18 -3.69
N VAL A 32 5.21 2.62 -4.89
CA VAL A 32 4.83 1.23 -5.15
C VAL A 32 6.11 0.44 -5.37
N GLN A 33 6.49 -0.38 -4.39
CA GLN A 33 7.60 -1.29 -4.50
C GLN A 33 7.10 -2.68 -4.88
N GLU A 34 7.51 -3.11 -6.05
CA GLU A 34 7.12 -4.35 -6.69
C GLU A 34 8.30 -5.32 -6.73
N SER A 35 8.17 -6.45 -6.04
CA SER A 35 9.19 -7.53 -6.02
C SER A 35 8.51 -8.85 -6.39
N PHE A 36 9.20 -9.84 -6.96
CA PHE A 36 8.62 -11.13 -7.39
C PHE A 36 7.70 -11.83 -6.37
N LYS A 37 7.89 -11.58 -5.06
CA LYS A 37 7.11 -12.23 -3.99
C LYS A 37 6.12 -11.31 -3.27
N ASN A 38 6.23 -9.99 -3.39
CA ASN A 38 5.40 -9.05 -2.62
C ASN A 38 5.27 -7.70 -3.31
N THR A 39 4.15 -7.02 -3.02
CA THR A 39 3.93 -5.62 -3.36
C THR A 39 3.79 -4.84 -2.06
N ILE A 40 4.58 -3.79 -1.91
CA ILE A 40 4.54 -2.88 -0.76
C ILE A 40 4.17 -1.52 -1.31
N VAL A 41 3.12 -0.92 -0.76
CA VAL A 41 2.68 0.43 -1.12
C VAL A 41 2.94 1.32 0.07
N THR A 42 3.79 2.32 -0.10
CA THR A 42 4.17 3.26 0.96
C THR A 42 3.63 4.63 0.59
N VAL A 43 2.98 5.28 1.56
CA VAL A 43 2.46 6.64 1.43
C VAL A 43 3.35 7.57 2.24
N THR A 44 3.88 8.59 1.59
CA THR A 44 4.76 9.59 2.20
C THR A 44 4.28 11.01 1.90
N ASP A 45 4.75 11.94 2.71
CA ASP A 45 4.75 13.37 2.39
C ASP A 45 5.85 13.68 1.35
N VAL A 46 5.82 14.87 0.75
CA VAL A 46 6.87 15.41 -0.15
C VAL A 46 8.24 15.45 0.56
N ARG A 47 8.23 15.58 1.89
CA ARG A 47 9.43 15.55 2.74
C ARG A 47 9.99 14.14 2.99
N GLY A 48 9.36 13.10 2.45
CA GLY A 48 9.76 11.70 2.67
C GLY A 48 9.33 11.11 4.01
N GLN A 49 8.49 11.80 4.80
CA GLN A 49 7.94 11.24 6.04
C GLN A 49 6.85 10.20 5.71
N VAL A 50 7.01 8.97 6.20
CA VAL A 50 6.05 7.88 5.99
C VAL A 50 4.83 8.08 6.87
N ILE A 51 3.65 8.05 6.24
CA ILE A 51 2.35 8.13 6.91
C ILE A 51 1.82 6.72 7.18
N SER A 52 1.83 5.88 6.14
CA SER A 52 1.39 4.49 6.24
C SER A 52 2.00 3.65 5.12
N TRP A 53 2.09 2.35 5.36
CA TRP A 53 2.54 1.39 4.36
C TRP A 53 1.78 0.07 4.50
N PRO A 54 0.76 -0.19 3.66
CA PRO A 54 0.23 -1.52 3.51
C PRO A 54 1.07 -2.36 2.53
N SER A 55 1.15 -3.66 2.80
CA SER A 55 1.68 -4.64 1.84
C SER A 55 0.63 -5.71 1.56
N ALA A 56 0.83 -6.50 0.49
CA ALA A 56 -0.02 -7.66 0.22
C ALA A 56 -0.07 -8.62 1.44
N GLY A 57 1.04 -8.77 2.17
CA GLY A 57 1.08 -9.55 3.41
C GLY A 57 0.20 -8.96 4.52
N THR A 58 0.26 -7.63 4.73
CA THR A 58 -0.56 -6.92 5.72
C THR A 58 -2.06 -7.01 5.41
N CYS A 59 -2.41 -7.16 4.13
CA CYS A 59 -3.79 -7.37 3.68
C CYS A 59 -4.29 -8.81 3.86
N GLY A 60 -3.50 -9.71 4.45
CA GLY A 60 -3.89 -11.08 4.74
C GLY A 60 -3.54 -12.10 3.65
N PHE A 61 -2.89 -11.69 2.56
CA PHE A 61 -2.44 -12.62 1.52
C PHE A 61 -1.17 -13.36 1.95
N LYS A 62 -1.19 -14.69 1.88
CA LYS A 62 -0.09 -15.59 2.26
C LYS A 62 0.34 -16.46 1.08
N GLY A 63 1.59 -16.94 1.12
CA GLY A 63 2.14 -17.86 0.11
C GLY A 63 2.12 -17.26 -1.31
N THR A 64 1.79 -18.10 -2.30
CA THR A 64 1.70 -17.72 -3.72
C THR A 64 0.68 -16.62 -4.00
N LYS A 65 -0.40 -16.55 -3.20
CA LYS A 65 -1.44 -15.52 -3.34
C LYS A 65 -0.91 -14.11 -3.12
N ARG A 66 0.20 -13.95 -2.36
CA ARG A 66 0.83 -12.65 -2.10
C ARG A 66 1.43 -11.99 -3.35
N GLY A 67 1.86 -12.80 -4.32
CA GLY A 67 2.45 -12.35 -5.59
C GLY A 67 1.43 -12.14 -6.71
N THR A 68 0.12 -12.14 -6.41
CA THR A 68 -0.92 -11.97 -7.42
C THR A 68 -1.25 -10.49 -7.67
N PRO A 69 -1.71 -10.12 -8.89
CA PRO A 69 -2.14 -8.75 -9.18
C PRO A 69 -3.32 -8.31 -8.30
N PHE A 70 -4.18 -9.24 -7.89
CA PHE A 70 -5.28 -8.94 -6.97
C PHE A 70 -4.79 -8.52 -5.58
N ALA A 71 -3.72 -9.16 -5.08
CA ALA A 71 -3.12 -8.77 -3.81
C ALA A 71 -2.47 -7.38 -3.89
N ALA A 72 -1.79 -7.07 -5.01
CA ALA A 72 -1.24 -5.73 -5.27
C ALA A 72 -2.33 -4.65 -5.33
N GLN A 73 -3.44 -4.93 -6.02
CA GLN A 73 -4.60 -4.04 -6.10
C GLN A 73 -5.19 -3.75 -4.72
N THR A 74 -5.31 -4.79 -3.88
CA THR A 74 -5.86 -4.67 -2.53
C THR A 74 -4.93 -3.86 -1.61
N ALA A 75 -3.61 -4.06 -1.71
CA ALA A 75 -2.64 -3.26 -0.98
C ALA A 75 -2.70 -1.77 -1.37
N ALA A 76 -2.79 -1.48 -2.68
CA ALA A 76 -2.96 -0.12 -3.18
C ALA A 76 -4.26 0.52 -2.68
N ARG A 77 -5.39 -0.22 -2.71
CA ARG A 77 -6.67 0.26 -2.17
C ARG A 77 -6.59 0.62 -0.68
N ASN A 78 -5.90 -0.19 0.11
CA ASN A 78 -5.72 0.10 1.53
C ASN A 78 -4.85 1.34 1.77
N ALA A 79 -3.85 1.59 0.92
CA ALA A 79 -3.01 2.79 1.00
C ALA A 79 -3.82 4.04 0.67
N ILE A 80 -4.58 3.99 -0.43
CA ILE A 80 -5.48 5.05 -0.90
C ILE A 80 -6.47 5.46 0.19
N ARG A 81 -7.02 4.50 0.93
CA ARG A 81 -7.95 4.81 2.01
C ARG A 81 -7.30 5.73 3.05
N VAL A 82 -6.06 5.47 3.44
CA VAL A 82 -5.31 6.34 4.35
C VAL A 82 -5.03 7.71 3.72
N VAL A 83 -4.72 7.76 2.42
CA VAL A 83 -4.52 9.01 1.67
C VAL A 83 -5.77 9.89 1.72
N VAL A 84 -6.95 9.30 1.48
CA VAL A 84 -8.24 9.99 1.56
C VAL A 84 -8.54 10.44 2.99
N ASP A 85 -8.31 9.58 3.99
CA ASP A 85 -8.52 9.90 5.41
C ASP A 85 -7.63 11.08 5.88
N GLN A 86 -6.44 11.26 5.28
CA GLN A 86 -5.53 12.38 5.55
C GLN A 86 -5.87 13.67 4.76
N GLY A 87 -6.80 13.60 3.80
CA GLY A 87 -7.21 14.74 2.98
C GLY A 87 -6.23 15.11 1.87
N MET A 88 -5.43 14.17 1.39
CA MET A 88 -4.54 14.38 0.24
C MET A 88 -5.35 14.54 -1.05
N GLN A 89 -5.13 15.65 -1.76
CA GLN A 89 -5.81 15.93 -3.03
C GLN A 89 -4.96 15.53 -4.22
N ARG A 90 -3.64 15.76 -4.13
CA ARG A 90 -2.69 15.49 -5.21
C ARG A 90 -1.68 14.45 -4.78
N VAL A 91 -1.45 13.48 -5.65
CA VAL A 91 -0.51 12.40 -5.39
C VAL A 91 0.40 12.18 -6.58
N GLU A 92 1.68 12.01 -6.28
CA GLU A 92 2.69 11.55 -7.22
C GLU A 92 2.90 10.05 -7.01
N VAL A 93 3.02 9.29 -8.09
CA VAL A 93 3.22 7.84 -8.00
C VAL A 93 4.62 7.49 -8.49
N MET A 94 5.41 6.90 -7.60
CA MET A 94 6.74 6.37 -7.92
C MET A 94 6.69 4.85 -7.87
N ILE A 95 7.05 4.20 -8.96
CA ILE A 95 6.97 2.74 -9.07
C ILE A 95 8.37 2.17 -9.19
N LYS A 96 8.70 1.22 -8.31
CA LYS A 96 9.96 0.48 -8.34
C LYS A 96 9.69 -0.98 -8.66
N GLY A 97 10.28 -1.50 -9.72
CA GLY A 97 10.21 -2.89 -10.12
C GLY A 97 9.41 -3.11 -11.41
N SER A 98 9.90 -4.04 -12.24
CA SER A 98 9.41 -4.35 -13.58
C SER A 98 8.55 -5.63 -13.58
N GLY A 99 7.25 -5.50 -13.32
CA GLY A 99 6.36 -6.68 -13.33
C GLY A 99 4.88 -6.36 -13.50
N LEU A 100 4.10 -7.38 -13.90
CA LEU A 100 2.65 -7.32 -14.20
C LEU A 100 1.77 -6.70 -13.09
N ARG A 101 2.28 -6.66 -11.85
CA ARG A 101 1.59 -6.14 -10.68
C ARG A 101 1.58 -4.61 -10.60
N ARG A 102 2.47 -3.95 -11.34
CA ARG A 102 2.51 -2.49 -11.53
C ARG A 102 1.16 -1.96 -12.02
N ASP A 103 0.64 -2.53 -13.10
CA ASP A 103 -0.59 -2.06 -13.73
C ASP A 103 -1.80 -2.27 -12.83
N ALA A 104 -1.83 -3.37 -12.07
CA ALA A 104 -2.90 -3.65 -11.12
C ALA A 104 -2.94 -2.60 -9.99
N ALA A 105 -1.79 -2.21 -9.45
CA ALA A 105 -1.69 -1.15 -8.46
C ALA A 105 -2.07 0.21 -9.04
N LEU A 106 -1.55 0.56 -10.23
CA LEU A 106 -1.84 1.82 -10.90
C LEU A 106 -3.34 1.97 -11.23
N ARG A 107 -3.97 0.90 -11.73
CA ARG A 107 -5.43 0.86 -11.98
C ARG A 107 -6.23 1.08 -10.69
N ALA A 108 -5.78 0.54 -9.56
CA ALA A 108 -6.42 0.76 -8.27
C ALA A 108 -6.37 2.24 -7.86
N ILE A 109 -5.21 2.88 -8.03
CA ILE A 109 -5.01 4.29 -7.71
C ILE A 109 -5.86 5.16 -8.64
N ARG A 110 -5.87 4.90 -9.94
CA ARG A 110 -6.69 5.65 -10.89
C ARG A 110 -8.19 5.56 -10.60
N ARG A 111 -8.68 4.41 -10.14
CA ARG A 111 -10.08 4.21 -9.76
C ARG A 111 -10.49 4.97 -8.48
N SER A 112 -9.54 5.42 -7.67
CA SER A 112 -9.83 6.10 -6.40
C SER A 112 -10.30 7.54 -6.54
N GLY A 113 -10.14 8.16 -7.72
CA GLY A 113 -10.54 9.55 -7.94
C GLY A 113 -9.57 10.60 -7.38
N ILE A 114 -8.41 10.20 -6.87
CA ILE A 114 -7.35 11.12 -6.42
C ILE A 114 -6.66 11.74 -7.64
N LEU A 115 -6.30 13.03 -7.56
CA LEU A 115 -5.61 13.71 -8.65
C LEU A 115 -4.16 13.21 -8.76
N LEU A 116 -3.90 12.40 -9.79
CA LEU A 116 -2.57 11.93 -10.15
C LEU A 116 -1.80 13.06 -10.84
N SER A 117 -0.69 13.50 -10.23
CA SER A 117 0.15 14.57 -10.81
C SER A 117 1.09 14.00 -11.88
N PHE A 118 1.86 12.98 -11.53
CA PHE A 118 2.66 12.21 -12.49
C PHE A 118 2.92 10.80 -11.98
N VAL A 119 3.29 9.92 -12.91
CA VAL A 119 3.70 8.55 -12.64
C VAL A 119 5.15 8.41 -13.12
N ARG A 120 6.06 8.01 -12.23
CA ARG A 120 7.47 7.83 -12.55
C ARG A 120 7.90 6.40 -12.24
N ASP A 121 8.64 5.80 -13.18
CA ASP A 121 9.38 4.57 -12.93
C ASP A 121 10.72 4.93 -12.27
N VAL A 122 11.00 4.31 -11.13
CA VAL A 122 12.24 4.44 -10.35
C VAL A 122 12.86 3.05 -10.12
N THR A 123 12.60 2.12 -11.05
CA THR A 123 13.30 0.83 -11.09
C THR A 123 14.80 1.10 -11.23
N PRO A 124 15.65 0.61 -10.29
CA PRO A 124 17.07 0.82 -10.39
C PRO A 124 17.60 0.01 -11.58
N ASP A 125 18.17 0.71 -12.56
CA ASP A 125 18.91 0.07 -13.63
C ASP A 125 20.22 -0.44 -13.05
N ALA A 126 20.51 -1.73 -13.23
CA ALA A 126 21.79 -2.30 -12.86
C ALA A 126 22.85 -1.71 -13.79
N THR A 127 23.57 -0.70 -13.30
CA THR A 127 24.81 -0.21 -13.91
C THR A 127 25.98 -0.91 -13.24
#